data_AF-A0A939Z5N4-F1
#
_entry.id   AF-A0A939Z5N4-F1
#
_cell.length_a   1.000
_cell.length_b   1.000
_cell.length_c   1.000
_cell.angle_alpha   90.00
_cell.angle_beta   90.00
_cell.angle_gamma   90.00
#
_symmetry.space_group_name_H-M   'P 1'
#
loop_
_entity.id
_entity.type
_entity.pdbx_description
1 polymer ?
#
loop_
_entity_poly.entity_id
_entity_poly.type
_entity_poly.pdbx_seq_one_letter_code
_entity_poly.pdbx_strand_id
1 'polypeptide(L)' 'MKPLKEKISITIDGDLLEKLKTLAEDDDRSLSQYINIALRSHLKMLSEKND' A
#
# COMPACT_ATOMS: atom_id res chain seq x y z
N MET A 1 0.18 -11.28 -22.36
CA MET A 1 -0.52 -11.03 -21.08
C MET A 1 0.09 -9.78 -20.49
N LYS A 2 -0.68 -8.70 -20.26
CA LYS A 2 -0.14 -7.49 -19.60
C LYS A 2 0.42 -7.91 -18.23
N PRO A 3 1.60 -7.44 -17.81
CA PRO A 3 2.10 -7.74 -16.47
C PRO A 3 1.05 -7.26 -15.45
N LEU A 4 0.60 -8.16 -14.59
CA LEU A 4 -0.50 -7.91 -13.64
C LEU A 4 -0.14 -6.86 -12.58
N LYS A 5 1.16 -6.60 -12.37
CA LYS A 5 1.70 -5.63 -11.44
C LYS A 5 3.02 -5.07 -11.99
N GLU A 6 3.19 -3.77 -11.96
CA GLU A 6 4.48 -3.12 -12.24
C GLU A 6 5.29 -3.01 -10.95
N LYS A 7 6.59 -3.29 -11.02
CA LYS A 7 7.50 -3.05 -9.90
C LYS A 7 7.91 -1.59 -9.93
N ILE A 8 7.70 -0.90 -8.81
CA ILE A 8 8.14 0.47 -8.60
C ILE A 8 9.16 0.52 -7.47
N SER A 9 10.11 1.44 -7.55
CA SER A 9 10.99 1.80 -6.44
C SER A 9 10.51 3.13 -5.88
N ILE A 10 10.22 3.16 -4.58
CA ILE A 10 9.77 4.36 -3.88
C ILE A 10 10.61 4.53 -2.61
N THR A 11 10.86 5.77 -2.22
CA THR A 11 11.50 6.08 -0.94
C THR A 11 10.41 6.31 0.09
N ILE A 12 10.52 5.65 1.24
CA ILE A 12 9.60 5.76 2.39
C ILE A 12 10.46 5.97 3.62
N ASP A 13 10.01 6.82 4.55
CA ASP A 13 10.67 7.01 5.83
C ASP A 13 10.79 5.69 6.61
N GLY A 14 11.93 5.49 7.27
CA GLY A 14 12.25 4.20 7.90
C GLY A 14 11.26 3.81 9.02
N ASP A 15 10.79 4.79 9.79
CA ASP A 15 9.80 4.58 10.85
C ASP A 15 8.43 4.18 10.30
N LEU A 16 8.04 4.75 9.16
CA LEU A 16 6.82 4.37 8.44
C LEU A 16 6.96 2.97 7.83
N LEU A 17 8.11 2.65 7.24
CA LEU A 17 8.37 1.33 6.66
C LEU A 17 8.24 0.22 7.71
N GLU A 18 8.80 0.41 8.91
CA GLU A 18 8.70 -0.58 10.00
C GLU A 18 7.25 -0.80 10.43
N LYS A 19 6.45 0.28 10.60
CA LYS A 19 5.01 0.15 10.89
C LYS A 19 4.26 -0.60 9.80
N LEU A 20 4.53 -0.29 8.53
CA LEU A 20 3.89 -0.96 7.40
C LEU A 20 4.24 -2.45 7.34
N LYS A 21 5.47 -2.83 7.72
CA LYS A 21 5.87 -4.24 7.81
C LYS A 21 5.10 -4.97 8.91
N THR A 22 5.07 -4.42 10.13
CA THR A 22 4.32 -5.01 11.24
C THR A 22 2.84 -5.20 10.89
N LEU A 23 2.21 -4.18 10.30
CA LEU A 23 0.80 -4.26 9.90
C LEU A 23 0.56 -5.27 8.77
N ALA A 24 1.54 -5.47 7.87
CA ALA A 24 1.46 -6.48 6.82
C ALA A 24 1.63 -7.89 7.38
N GLU A 25 2.52 -8.09 8.34
CA GLU A 25 2.74 -9.35 9.05
C GLU A 25 1.50 -9.74 9.88
N ASP A 26 0.89 -8.78 10.58
CA ASP A 26 -0.33 -8.99 11.36
C ASP A 26 -1.55 -9.41 10.49
N ASP A 27 -1.60 -8.98 9.22
CA ASP A 27 -2.65 -9.33 8.24
C ASP A 27 -2.25 -10.53 7.36
N ASP A 28 -1.14 -11.23 7.68
CA ASP A 28 -0.60 -12.39 6.94
C ASP A 28 -0.43 -12.09 5.42
N ARG A 29 0.16 -10.94 5.10
CA ARG A 29 0.32 -10.44 3.73
C ARG A 29 1.70 -9.88 3.46
N SER A 30 2.06 -9.89 2.17
CA SER A 30 3.27 -9.18 1.73
C SER A 30 3.12 -7.66 1.88
N LEU A 31 4.22 -6.98 2.21
CA LEU A 31 4.28 -5.52 2.31
C LEU A 31 3.74 -4.83 1.04
N SER A 32 4.07 -5.34 -0.15
CA SER A 32 3.57 -4.80 -1.43
C SER A 32 2.05 -4.91 -1.56
N GLN A 33 1.45 -6.00 -1.06
CA GLN A 33 0.00 -6.18 -1.05
C GLN A 33 -0.67 -5.26 -0.04
N TYR A 34 -0.09 -5.12 1.15
CA TYR A 34 -0.58 -4.20 2.18
C TYR A 34 -0.58 -2.75 1.68
N ILE A 35 0.53 -2.28 1.14
CA ILE A 35 0.66 -0.93 0.55
C ILE A 35 -0.40 -0.72 -0.55
N ASN A 36 -0.62 -1.71 -1.41
CA ASN A 36 -1.64 -1.60 -2.46
C ASN A 36 -3.06 -1.41 -1.91
N ILE A 37 -3.42 -2.09 -0.83
CA ILE A 37 -4.74 -1.95 -0.20
C ILE A 37 -4.86 -0.58 0.45
N ALA A 38 -3.83 -0.15 1.19
CA ALA A 38 -3.79 1.16 1.83
C ALA A 38 -3.95 2.30 0.80
N LEU A 39 -3.23 2.24 -0.32
CA LEU A 39 -3.33 3.21 -1.40
C LEU A 39 -4.71 3.21 -2.06
N ARG A 40 -5.31 2.03 -2.31
CA ARG A 40 -6.68 1.93 -2.87
C ARG A 40 -7.71 2.55 -1.93
N SER A 41 -7.59 2.28 -0.63
CA SER A 41 -8.46 2.88 0.39
C SER A 41 -8.30 4.41 0.42
N HIS A 42 -7.05 4.90 0.37
CA HIS A 42 -6.77 6.33 0.33
C HIS A 42 -7.38 7.00 -0.91
N LEU A 43 -7.24 6.42 -2.10
CA LEU A 43 -7.85 6.92 -3.33
C LEU A 43 -9.38 6.95 -3.26
N LYS A 44 -9.99 5.92 -2.67
CA LYS A 44 -11.45 5.87 -2.46
C LYS A 44 -11.93 6.99 -1.53
N MET A 45 -11.23 7.22 -0.41
CA MET A 45 -11.55 8.32 0.50
C MET A 45 -11.39 9.70 -0.16
N LEU A 46 -10.40 9.84 -1.05
CA LEU A 46 -10.22 11.06 -1.82
C LEU A 46 -11.34 11.26 -2.84
N SER A 47 -11.81 10.21 -3.52
CA SER A 47 -12.96 10.34 -4.43
C SER A 47 -14.24 10.71 -3.68
N GLU A 48 -14.49 10.08 -2.53
CA GLU A 48 -15.71 10.31 -1.72
C GLU A 48 -15.74 11.68 -1.02
N LYS A 49 -14.59 12.35 -0.86
CA LYS A 49 -14.51 13.71 -0.30
C LYS A 49 -14.73 14.82 -1.32
N ASN A 50 -14.73 14.50 -2.60
CA ASN A 50 -14.91 15.47 -3.68
C ASN A 50 -16.34 15.50 -4.24
N ASP A 51 -17.26 14.71 -3.65
CA ASP A 51 -18.71 14.71 -3.88
C ASP A 51 -19.44 15.30 -2.66
#